data_AF-A0A9P0LUF8-F1
#
_entry.id   AF-A0A9P0LUF8-F1
#
_cell.length_a   1.000
_cell.length_b   1.000
_cell.length_c   1.000
_cell.angle_alpha   90.00
_cell.angle_beta   90.00
_cell.angle_gamma   90.00
#
_symmetry.space_group_name_H-M   'P 1'
#
loop_
_entity.id
_entity.type
_entity.pdbx_description
1 polymer ?
#
loop_
_entity_poly.entity_id
_entity_poly.type
_entity_poly.pdbx_seq_one_letter_code
_entity_poly.pdbx_strand_id
1 'polypeptide(L)'
;MQKRHRRVTVRGTEINDVPTKYTMTGLEPCELPVVGTYVDPRILPGFYYRVRPNDRRERLFGGRALRLLSIGCGYAKRLTFEPDSLLNPDNHLWSDSHPDGLGLEPSAVRKGMKFDFCAGETVLGEATVFRDDKPQIEERMERIETPKGFAIQKYIHIDVICHIRLARTGGKTTENDDYLMRVSGLAIVRKEPKSSQSYVVRVENVGFDSQLLLLFAQTHTELTFIPKKH
;
A
#
# COMPACT_ATOMS: atom_id res chain seq x y z
N MET A 1 -0.01 -2.86 -32.48
CA MET A 1 0.55 -3.83 -31.51
C MET A 1 -0.55 -4.13 -30.48
N GLN A 2 -1.23 -5.28 -30.57
CA GLN A 2 -2.31 -5.65 -29.64
C GLN A 2 -1.73 -5.78 -28.23
N LYS A 3 -2.14 -4.93 -27.29
CA LYS A 3 -1.83 -5.12 -25.87
C LYS A 3 -2.54 -6.41 -25.44
N ARG A 4 -1.77 -7.48 -25.24
CA ARG A 4 -2.27 -8.70 -24.58
C ARG A 4 -2.63 -8.30 -23.15
N HIS A 5 -3.89 -8.01 -22.91
CA HIS A 5 -4.39 -7.79 -21.56
C HIS A 5 -4.16 -9.07 -20.75
N ARG A 6 -3.58 -8.93 -19.54
CA ARG A 6 -3.39 -10.05 -18.62
C ARG A 6 -4.75 -10.69 -18.36
N ARG A 7 -4.84 -12.00 -18.58
CA ARG A 7 -6.03 -12.81 -18.28
C ARG A 7 -5.76 -13.60 -17.01
N VAL A 8 -6.62 -13.45 -16.01
CA VAL A 8 -6.53 -14.13 -14.72
C VAL A 8 -7.80 -14.93 -14.50
N THR A 9 -7.67 -16.20 -14.13
CA THR A 9 -8.82 -17.03 -13.74
C THR A 9 -8.75 -17.24 -12.25
N VAL A 10 -9.85 -16.95 -11.56
CA VAL A 10 -9.97 -17.09 -10.10
C VAL A 10 -11.13 -18.03 -9.76
N ARG A 11 -10.99 -18.78 -8.67
CA ARG A 11 -12.01 -19.75 -8.25
C ARG A 11 -12.37 -19.56 -6.79
N GLY A 12 -13.66 -19.55 -6.48
CA GLY A 12 -14.10 -19.45 -5.08
C GLY A 12 -13.61 -20.62 -4.21
N THR A 13 -13.44 -21.81 -4.79
CA THR A 13 -12.89 -22.98 -4.08
C THR A 13 -11.46 -22.76 -3.58
N GLU A 14 -10.66 -21.92 -4.26
CA GLU A 14 -9.27 -21.63 -3.85
C GLU A 14 -9.21 -20.78 -2.57
N ILE A 15 -10.33 -20.14 -2.21
CA ILE A 15 -10.44 -19.25 -1.04
C ILE A 15 -11.44 -19.79 0.00
N ASN A 16 -11.86 -21.05 -0.14
CA ASN A 16 -12.89 -21.70 0.68
C ASN A 16 -14.25 -20.96 0.65
N ASP A 17 -14.61 -20.36 -0.49
CA ASP A 17 -15.94 -19.77 -0.73
C ASP A 17 -16.72 -20.61 -1.78
N VAL A 18 -17.93 -20.17 -2.13
CA VAL A 18 -18.84 -20.81 -3.10
C VAL A 18 -18.09 -21.18 -4.40
N PRO A 19 -18.28 -22.39 -4.97
CA PRO A 19 -17.49 -22.95 -6.08
C PRO A 19 -17.77 -22.29 -7.44
N THR A 20 -17.48 -21.00 -7.51
CA THR A 20 -17.61 -20.13 -8.67
C THR A 20 -16.27 -20.04 -9.41
N LYS A 21 -16.32 -19.69 -10.70
CA LYS A 21 -15.13 -19.49 -11.53
C LYS A 21 -15.34 -18.25 -12.38
N TYR A 22 -14.41 -17.30 -12.28
CA TYR A 22 -14.43 -16.08 -13.07
C TYR A 22 -13.15 -15.98 -13.90
N THR A 23 -13.27 -15.36 -15.07
CA THR A 23 -12.12 -14.96 -15.89
C THR A 23 -12.13 -13.45 -15.98
N MET A 24 -11.08 -12.81 -15.48
CA MET A 24 -10.87 -11.37 -15.53
C MET A 24 -9.83 -11.05 -16.61
N THR A 25 -10.03 -9.94 -17.31
CA THR A 25 -9.05 -9.38 -18.26
C THR A 25 -8.72 -7.95 -17.89
N GLY A 26 -7.46 -7.54 -18.03
CA GLY A 26 -7.07 -6.14 -17.79
C GLY A 26 -6.66 -5.83 -16.35
N LEU A 27 -6.47 -6.84 -15.51
CA LEU A 27 -5.88 -6.70 -14.18
C LEU A 27 -4.39 -6.34 -14.28
N GLU A 28 -3.94 -5.30 -13.58
CA GLU A 28 -2.53 -4.91 -13.56
C GLU A 28 -1.70 -5.83 -12.63
N PRO A 29 -0.37 -5.94 -12.81
CA PRO A 29 0.49 -6.77 -11.97
C PRO A 29 0.44 -6.46 -10.48
N CYS A 30 0.23 -5.19 -10.13
CA CYS A 30 0.17 -4.68 -8.75
C CYS A 30 -1.19 -4.86 -8.07
N GLU A 31 -2.20 -5.35 -8.80
CA GLU A 31 -3.58 -5.39 -8.32
C GLU A 31 -4.01 -6.79 -7.88
N LEU A 32 -4.86 -6.81 -6.85
CA LEU A 32 -5.51 -7.99 -6.31
C LEU A 32 -6.92 -8.13 -6.94
N PRO A 33 -7.30 -9.32 -7.43
CA PRO A 33 -8.57 -9.53 -8.13
C PRO A 33 -9.79 -9.52 -7.20
N VAL A 34 -10.84 -8.83 -7.63
CA VAL A 34 -12.18 -8.84 -7.03
C VAL A 34 -13.24 -8.97 -8.13
N VAL A 35 -14.10 -10.00 -8.07
CA VAL A 35 -15.16 -10.22 -9.05
C VAL A 35 -16.23 -11.17 -8.50
N GLY A 36 -17.51 -10.78 -8.62
CA GLY A 36 -18.63 -11.61 -8.17
C GLY A 36 -18.48 -12.04 -6.72
N THR A 37 -18.48 -13.34 -6.44
CA THR A 37 -18.23 -13.89 -5.10
C THR A 37 -16.76 -13.87 -4.68
N TYR A 38 -15.81 -13.74 -5.61
CA TYR A 38 -14.39 -13.85 -5.34
C TYR A 38 -13.80 -12.51 -4.90
N VAL A 39 -13.16 -12.49 -3.74
CA VAL A 39 -12.30 -11.40 -3.26
C VAL A 39 -10.97 -12.05 -2.87
N ASP A 40 -9.85 -11.59 -3.44
CA ASP A 40 -8.52 -12.12 -3.10
C ASP A 40 -8.32 -12.12 -1.57
N PRO A 41 -7.92 -13.24 -0.93
CA PRO A 41 -7.81 -13.35 0.53
C PRO A 41 -6.80 -12.39 1.16
N ARG A 42 -5.89 -11.83 0.35
CA ARG A 42 -4.99 -10.77 0.80
C ARG A 42 -5.74 -9.46 1.01
N ILE A 43 -6.88 -9.24 0.39
CA ILE A 43 -7.69 -8.03 0.61
C ILE A 43 -8.39 -8.14 1.97
N LEU A 44 -7.85 -7.42 2.94
CA LEU A 44 -8.34 -7.42 4.32
C LEU A 44 -8.80 -6.03 4.76
N PRO A 45 -9.89 -5.94 5.54
CA PRO A 45 -10.27 -4.71 6.23
C PRO A 45 -9.17 -4.17 7.14
N GLY A 46 -9.13 -2.85 7.28
CA GLY A 46 -8.14 -2.07 8.02
C GLY A 46 -6.93 -1.62 7.20
N PHE A 47 -6.75 -2.17 6.00
CA PHE A 47 -5.69 -1.76 5.06
C PHE A 47 -6.22 -0.80 4.00
N TYR A 48 -5.31 -0.09 3.32
CA TYR A 48 -5.64 0.90 2.30
C TYR A 48 -5.47 0.33 0.90
N TYR A 49 -6.42 0.64 0.02
CA TYR A 49 -6.39 0.21 -1.38
C TYR A 49 -6.81 1.33 -2.32
N ARG A 50 -6.25 1.33 -3.53
CA ARG A 50 -6.80 2.07 -4.68
C ARG A 50 -7.60 1.08 -5.52
N VAL A 51 -8.76 1.52 -5.99
CA VAL A 51 -9.71 0.66 -6.71
C VAL A 51 -9.76 1.07 -8.17
N ARG A 52 -9.62 0.11 -9.08
CA ARG A 52 -9.73 0.34 -10.52
C ARG A 52 -10.64 -0.72 -11.16
N PRO A 53 -11.63 -0.34 -11.96
CA PRO A 53 -12.34 -1.27 -12.83
C PRO A 53 -11.42 -1.76 -13.95
N ASN A 54 -11.48 -3.05 -14.27
CA ASN A 54 -10.50 -3.65 -15.19
C ASN A 54 -10.67 -3.22 -16.66
N ASP A 55 -11.86 -2.75 -17.03
CA ASP A 55 -12.25 -2.27 -18.36
C ASP A 55 -11.67 -0.90 -18.72
N ARG A 56 -11.18 -0.14 -17.73
CA ARG A 56 -10.68 1.22 -17.92
C ARG A 56 -9.47 1.56 -17.06
N ARG A 57 -8.88 2.74 -17.30
CA ARG A 57 -7.67 3.18 -16.59
C ARG A 57 -7.98 4.05 -15.39
N GLU A 58 -9.13 4.72 -15.40
CA GLU A 58 -9.54 5.61 -14.33
C GLU A 58 -9.84 4.82 -13.06
N ARG A 59 -9.15 5.20 -11.99
CA ARG A 59 -9.39 4.67 -10.65
C ARG A 59 -10.65 5.30 -10.05
N LEU A 60 -11.41 4.53 -9.29
CA LEU A 60 -12.55 5.03 -8.52
C LEU A 60 -12.08 5.96 -7.38
N PHE A 61 -13.03 6.66 -6.74
CA PHE A 61 -12.77 7.55 -5.59
C PHE A 61 -11.74 8.66 -5.88
N GLY A 62 -11.69 9.13 -7.13
CA GLY A 62 -10.70 10.12 -7.59
C GLY A 62 -9.26 9.59 -7.56
N GLY A 63 -9.07 8.26 -7.58
CA GLY A 63 -7.75 7.62 -7.51
C GLY A 63 -7.11 7.60 -6.14
N ARG A 64 -7.84 8.02 -5.09
CA ARG A 64 -7.36 8.00 -3.71
C ARG A 64 -7.26 6.58 -3.17
N ALA A 65 -6.27 6.37 -2.31
CA ALA A 65 -6.19 5.15 -1.51
C ALA A 65 -7.08 5.31 -0.27
N LEU A 66 -8.10 4.48 -0.15
CA LEU A 66 -9.04 4.52 0.97
C LEU A 66 -8.88 3.27 1.84
N ARG A 67 -9.12 3.43 3.15
CA ARG A 67 -9.11 2.32 4.09
C ARG A 67 -10.35 1.46 3.88
N LEU A 68 -10.17 0.15 3.68
CA LEU A 68 -11.27 -0.80 3.62
C LEU A 68 -11.81 -1.03 5.04
N LEU A 69 -13.09 -0.79 5.28
CA LEU A 69 -13.74 -0.96 6.58
C LEU A 69 -14.32 -2.37 6.75
N SER A 70 -14.94 -2.90 5.69
CA SER A 70 -15.62 -4.19 5.73
C SER A 70 -15.78 -4.80 4.35
N ILE A 71 -15.97 -6.12 4.33
CA ILE A 71 -16.36 -6.92 3.16
C ILE A 71 -17.62 -7.68 3.57
N GLY A 72 -18.72 -7.45 2.85
CA GLY A 72 -20.01 -8.07 3.14
C GLY A 72 -20.05 -9.58 2.87
N CYS A 73 -20.84 -10.31 3.64
CA CYS A 73 -21.13 -11.73 3.46
C CYS A 73 -22.31 -11.92 2.48
N GLY A 74 -22.05 -11.86 1.17
CA GLY A 74 -23.07 -12.05 0.14
C GLY A 74 -22.52 -12.71 -1.13
N TYR A 75 -23.37 -12.89 -2.15
CA TYR A 75 -22.91 -13.32 -3.47
C TYR A 75 -22.19 -12.19 -4.20
N ALA A 76 -22.78 -11.01 -4.18
CA ALA A 76 -22.09 -9.75 -4.38
C ALA A 76 -21.48 -9.34 -3.03
N LYS A 77 -20.16 -9.24 -2.94
CA LYS A 77 -19.49 -8.77 -1.72
C LYS A 77 -19.51 -7.24 -1.74
N ARG A 78 -20.15 -6.63 -0.75
CA ARG A 78 -20.09 -5.17 -0.57
C ARG A 78 -18.75 -4.79 0.06
N LEU A 79 -17.91 -4.06 -0.68
CA LEU A 79 -16.68 -3.47 -0.15
C LEU A 79 -17.01 -2.06 0.33
N THR A 80 -16.85 -1.82 1.63
CA THR A 80 -17.12 -0.51 2.24
C THR A 80 -15.80 0.13 2.63
N PHE A 81 -15.53 1.33 2.13
CA PHE A 81 -14.33 2.11 2.41
C PHE A 81 -14.63 3.27 3.36
N GLU A 82 -13.58 3.84 3.93
CA GLU A 82 -13.65 5.02 4.79
C GLU A 82 -14.37 6.16 4.07
N PRO A 83 -15.49 6.67 4.62
CA PRO A 83 -16.25 7.73 3.99
C PRO A 83 -15.57 9.08 4.20
N ASP A 84 -15.80 10.01 3.27
CA ASP A 84 -15.36 11.41 3.45
C ASP A 84 -16.26 12.16 4.45
N SER A 85 -17.50 11.71 4.61
CA SER A 85 -18.48 12.26 5.55
C SER A 85 -19.23 11.14 6.26
N LEU A 86 -19.30 11.23 7.59
CA LEU A 86 -20.11 10.30 8.40
C LEU A 86 -21.61 10.47 8.16
N LEU A 87 -22.05 11.64 7.71
CA LEU A 87 -23.47 11.92 7.44
C LEU A 87 -23.94 11.28 6.13
N ASN A 88 -23.07 11.24 5.12
CA ASN A 88 -23.38 10.74 3.78
C ASN A 88 -22.29 9.76 3.32
N PRO A 89 -22.26 8.52 3.84
CA PRO A 89 -21.25 7.54 3.46
C PRO A 89 -21.53 6.98 2.06
N ASP A 90 -20.76 7.42 1.07
CA ASP A 90 -20.89 7.04 -0.35
C ASP A 90 -19.73 6.15 -0.85
N ASN A 91 -18.67 5.98 -0.06
CA ASN A 91 -17.50 5.18 -0.43
C ASN A 91 -17.73 3.66 -0.28
N HIS A 92 -18.63 3.09 -1.09
CA HIS A 92 -18.83 1.63 -1.17
C HIS A 92 -19.12 1.17 -2.60
N LEU A 93 -18.85 -0.11 -2.86
CA LEU A 93 -19.12 -0.75 -4.15
C LEU A 93 -19.37 -2.24 -3.97
N TRP A 94 -19.96 -2.88 -4.98
CA TRP A 94 -20.14 -4.33 -5.00
C TRP A 94 -19.13 -4.98 -5.94
N SER A 95 -18.64 -6.15 -5.56
CA SER A 95 -17.65 -6.91 -6.34
C SER A 95 -18.14 -7.35 -7.72
N ASP A 96 -19.43 -7.23 -8.02
CA ASP A 96 -20.07 -7.51 -9.31
C ASP A 96 -20.54 -6.24 -10.05
N SER A 97 -20.28 -5.04 -9.50
CA SER A 97 -20.67 -3.78 -10.16
C SER A 97 -19.98 -3.56 -11.50
N HIS A 98 -18.89 -4.29 -11.78
CA HIS A 98 -18.12 -4.23 -13.01
C HIS A 98 -17.99 -5.63 -13.62
N PRO A 99 -18.49 -5.86 -14.85
CA PRO A 99 -18.47 -7.19 -15.50
C PRO A 99 -17.08 -7.81 -15.62
N ASP A 100 -16.05 -7.00 -15.92
CA ASP A 100 -14.66 -7.44 -16.01
C ASP A 100 -13.94 -7.54 -14.65
N GLY A 101 -14.66 -7.23 -13.58
CA GLY A 101 -14.19 -7.16 -12.21
C GLY A 101 -13.35 -5.92 -11.90
N LEU A 102 -12.74 -5.97 -10.73
CA LEU A 102 -11.99 -4.87 -10.11
C LEU A 102 -10.58 -5.33 -9.75
N GLY A 103 -9.63 -4.41 -9.90
CA GLY A 103 -8.29 -4.50 -9.36
C GLY A 103 -8.15 -3.62 -8.11
N LEU A 104 -7.72 -4.22 -7.00
CA LEU A 104 -7.39 -3.50 -5.78
C LEU A 104 -5.87 -3.45 -5.60
N GLU A 105 -5.30 -2.26 -5.74
CA GLU A 105 -3.87 -2.01 -5.52
C GLU A 105 -3.65 -1.66 -4.04
N PRO A 106 -2.82 -2.42 -3.29
CA PRO A 106 -2.50 -2.10 -1.90
C PRO A 106 -1.74 -0.77 -1.80
N SER A 107 -1.93 -0.01 -0.72
CA SER A 107 -1.27 1.29 -0.52
C SER A 107 -0.72 1.43 0.90
N ALA A 108 0.56 1.10 1.09
CA ALA A 108 1.26 1.18 2.36
C ALA A 108 1.68 2.62 2.70
N VAL A 109 2.46 3.23 1.80
CA VAL A 109 3.03 4.57 1.96
C VAL A 109 2.25 5.56 1.09
N ARG A 110 1.75 6.64 1.70
CA ARG A 110 0.84 7.60 1.05
C ARG A 110 1.39 9.01 1.14
N LYS A 111 0.97 9.88 0.21
CA LYS A 111 1.31 11.31 0.25
C LYS A 111 1.03 11.93 1.63
N GLY A 112 1.98 12.72 2.11
CA GLY A 112 1.92 13.41 3.40
C GLY A 112 2.42 12.62 4.60
N MET A 113 2.66 11.30 4.47
CA MET A 113 3.29 10.52 5.53
C MET A 113 4.72 11.02 5.80
N LYS A 114 5.11 11.02 7.07
CA LYS A 114 6.43 11.47 7.54
C LYS A 114 7.20 10.33 8.20
N PHE A 115 8.49 10.29 7.98
CA PHE A 115 9.39 9.28 8.50
C PHE A 115 10.67 9.94 9.02
N ASP A 116 11.28 9.35 10.04
CA ASP A 116 12.71 9.48 10.30
C ASP A 116 13.42 8.44 9.44
N PHE A 117 14.50 8.82 8.76
CA PHE A 117 15.34 7.83 8.07
C PHE A 117 16.63 7.62 8.85
N CYS A 118 16.95 6.35 9.09
CA CYS A 118 17.99 5.92 10.01
C CYS A 118 18.98 4.98 9.32
N ALA A 119 20.23 5.01 9.79
CA ALA A 119 21.25 3.99 9.54
C ALA A 119 21.55 3.31 10.88
N GLY A 120 21.04 2.09 11.06
CA GLY A 120 21.00 1.44 12.38
C GLY A 120 20.20 2.28 13.38
N GLU A 121 20.82 2.62 14.51
CA GLU A 121 20.21 3.47 15.56
C GLU A 121 20.37 4.97 15.33
N THR A 122 21.17 5.38 14.33
CA THR A 122 21.44 6.80 14.08
C THR A 122 20.39 7.39 13.16
N VAL A 123 19.69 8.42 13.63
CA VAL A 123 18.78 9.22 12.80
C VAL A 123 19.61 10.12 11.90
N LEU A 124 19.46 9.95 10.59
CA LEU A 124 20.17 10.71 9.57
C LEU A 124 19.36 11.91 9.09
N GLY A 125 18.05 11.92 9.35
CA GLY A 125 17.16 13.03 9.04
C GLY A 125 15.71 12.61 8.88
N GLU A 126 14.94 13.42 8.14
CA GLU A 126 13.50 13.26 7.96
C GLU A 126 13.11 13.08 6.49
N ALA A 127 12.06 12.31 6.24
CA ALA A 127 11.48 12.14 4.92
C ALA A 127 9.97 12.43 4.97
N THR A 128 9.47 13.24 4.03
CA THR A 128 8.04 13.49 3.83
C THR A 128 7.63 13.03 2.45
N VAL A 129 6.64 12.14 2.34
CA VAL A 129 6.17 11.60 1.06
C VAL A 129 5.47 12.71 0.27
N PHE A 130 6.05 13.08 -0.85
CA PHE A 130 5.53 14.09 -1.77
C PHE A 130 4.58 13.48 -2.80
N ARG A 131 4.96 12.34 -3.38
CA ARG A 131 4.14 11.58 -4.35
C ARG A 131 4.24 10.08 -4.13
N ASP A 132 3.11 9.42 -4.32
CA ASP A 132 2.91 7.97 -4.19
C ASP A 132 2.21 7.39 -5.43
N ASP A 133 2.40 8.02 -6.60
CA ASP A 133 1.67 7.72 -7.84
C ASP A 133 2.08 6.40 -8.51
N LYS A 134 3.29 5.90 -8.22
CA LYS A 134 3.74 4.59 -8.71
C LYS A 134 2.98 3.46 -7.99
N PRO A 135 2.75 2.33 -8.68
CA PRO A 135 2.11 1.18 -8.06
C PRO A 135 2.90 0.62 -6.89
N GLN A 136 2.18 0.17 -5.87
CA GLN A 136 2.75 -0.60 -4.76
C GLN A 136 2.31 -2.06 -4.88
N ILE A 137 3.23 -2.98 -4.59
CA ILE A 137 3.05 -4.42 -4.87
C ILE A 137 3.21 -5.19 -3.58
N GLU A 138 2.17 -5.92 -3.18
CA GLU A 138 2.27 -6.84 -2.04
C GLU A 138 3.10 -8.07 -2.43
N GLU A 139 4.23 -8.25 -1.75
CA GLU A 139 5.12 -9.40 -1.89
C GLU A 139 4.54 -10.61 -1.15
N ARG A 140 4.20 -10.41 0.13
CA ARG A 140 3.63 -11.47 0.98
C ARG A 140 2.83 -10.90 2.16
N MET A 141 2.05 -11.79 2.78
CA MET A 141 1.25 -11.53 3.97
C MET A 141 1.41 -12.67 4.97
N GLU A 142 1.50 -12.34 6.26
CA GLU A 142 1.73 -13.30 7.34
C GLU A 142 0.87 -13.00 8.57
N ARG A 143 0.59 -14.05 9.34
CA ARG A 143 0.02 -13.95 10.69
C ARG A 143 1.15 -13.94 11.71
N ILE A 144 1.18 -12.93 12.56
CA ILE A 144 2.18 -12.77 13.62
C ILE A 144 1.47 -12.95 14.96
N GLU A 145 1.99 -13.84 15.79
CA GLU A 145 1.50 -14.00 17.16
C GLU A 145 1.96 -12.80 18.02
N THR A 146 1.03 -12.21 18.75
CA THR A 146 1.28 -11.12 19.70
C THR A 146 0.65 -11.49 21.04
N PRO A 147 1.06 -10.84 22.14
CA PRO A 147 0.42 -11.05 23.44
C PRO A 147 -1.10 -10.79 23.45
N LYS A 148 -1.63 -10.06 22.45
CA LYS A 148 -3.05 -9.69 22.34
C LYS A 148 -3.82 -10.52 21.30
N GLY A 149 -3.19 -11.54 20.70
CA GLY A 149 -3.75 -12.37 19.62
C GLY A 149 -2.93 -12.28 18.33
N PHE A 150 -3.53 -12.60 17.18
CA PHE A 150 -2.83 -12.58 15.89
C PHE A 150 -2.91 -11.22 15.19
N ALA A 151 -1.75 -10.61 14.93
CA ALA A 151 -1.60 -9.48 14.02
C ALA A 151 -1.47 -9.99 12.58
N ILE A 152 -1.86 -9.15 11.62
CA ILE A 152 -1.57 -9.38 10.20
C ILE A 152 -0.45 -8.44 9.79
N GLN A 153 0.59 -8.98 9.16
CA GLN A 153 1.69 -8.22 8.59
C GLN A 153 1.75 -8.43 7.08
N LYS A 154 1.90 -7.33 6.35
CA LYS A 154 2.09 -7.30 4.91
C LYS A 154 3.43 -6.68 4.58
N TYR A 155 4.05 -7.18 3.52
CA TYR A 155 5.31 -6.69 2.97
C TYR A 155 5.00 -6.16 1.58
N ILE A 156 5.13 -4.85 1.41
CA ILE A 156 4.66 -4.14 0.22
C ILE A 156 5.83 -3.36 -0.37
N HIS A 157 6.22 -3.68 -1.59
CA HIS A 157 7.20 -2.88 -2.33
C HIS A 157 6.63 -1.50 -2.63
N ILE A 158 7.45 -0.49 -2.36
CA ILE A 158 7.11 0.90 -2.64
C ILE A 158 8.12 1.53 -3.59
N ASP A 159 7.63 2.52 -4.33
CA ASP A 159 8.41 3.46 -5.13
C ASP A 159 7.70 4.81 -5.00
N VAL A 160 8.28 5.72 -4.22
CA VAL A 160 7.66 7.00 -3.88
C VAL A 160 8.65 8.13 -4.08
N ILE A 161 8.15 9.35 -4.20
CA ILE A 161 8.98 10.56 -4.20
C ILE A 161 8.82 11.23 -2.85
N CYS A 162 9.92 11.50 -2.17
CA CYS A 162 9.97 12.12 -0.86
C CYS A 162 10.78 13.42 -0.89
N HIS A 163 10.39 14.40 -0.07
CA HIS A 163 11.30 15.44 0.41
C HIS A 163 12.14 14.86 1.53
N ILE A 164 13.46 14.84 1.35
CA ILE A 164 14.45 14.35 2.31
C ILE A 164 15.17 15.54 2.93
N ARG A 165 15.17 15.63 4.25
CA ARG A 165 15.90 16.64 5.02
C ARG A 165 16.95 15.97 5.88
N LEU A 166 18.23 16.25 5.62
CA LEU A 166 19.34 15.69 6.39
C LEU A 166 19.46 16.38 7.76
N ALA A 167 19.80 15.61 8.80
CA ALA A 167 20.17 16.15 10.11
C ALA A 167 21.64 16.62 10.07
N ARG A 168 21.89 17.94 10.22
CA ARG A 168 23.27 18.47 10.34
C ARG A 168 23.75 18.47 11.78
N THR A 169 24.95 17.94 12.01
CA THR A 169 25.73 18.16 13.23
C THR A 169 26.51 19.48 13.09
N GLY A 170 26.26 20.49 13.91
CA GLY A 170 27.18 21.66 14.04
C GLY A 170 26.75 23.04 13.51
N GLY A 171 25.45 23.38 13.53
CA GLY A 171 24.96 24.76 13.67
C GLY A 171 25.58 25.85 12.77
N LYS A 172 25.18 25.91 11.49
CA LYS A 172 25.11 27.15 10.69
C LYS A 172 24.17 26.93 9.50
N THR A 173 23.02 27.57 9.56
CA THR A 173 21.96 27.52 8.55
C THR A 173 22.28 28.44 7.39
N THR A 174 22.50 27.86 6.22
CA THR A 174 22.34 28.54 4.92
C THR A 174 21.81 27.52 3.92
N GLU A 175 20.63 27.83 3.37
CA GLU A 175 19.91 27.19 2.27
C GLU A 175 19.38 25.74 2.44
N ASN A 176 18.23 25.48 1.81
CA ASN A 176 17.34 24.33 2.01
C ASN A 176 18.03 22.98 1.75
N ASP A 177 18.39 22.22 2.79
CA ASP A 177 18.75 20.81 2.71
C ASP A 177 17.53 19.90 2.43
N ASP A 178 16.55 20.36 1.66
CA ASP A 178 15.37 19.60 1.27
C ASP A 178 15.58 19.04 -0.14
N TYR A 179 15.91 17.76 -0.23
CA TYR A 179 16.15 17.06 -1.48
C TYR A 179 14.89 16.32 -1.92
N LEU A 180 14.41 16.58 -3.13
CA LEU A 180 13.33 15.78 -3.71
C LEU A 180 13.93 14.51 -4.34
N MET A 181 13.62 13.34 -3.77
CA MET A 181 14.28 12.09 -4.13
C MET A 181 13.28 10.96 -4.32
N ARG A 182 13.58 10.09 -5.27
CA ARG A 182 12.91 8.79 -5.41
C ARG A 182 13.43 7.85 -4.32
N VAL A 183 12.50 7.21 -3.63
CA VAL A 183 12.71 6.28 -2.52
C VAL A 183 11.99 4.99 -2.84
N SER A 184 12.76 3.91 -2.97
CA SER A 184 12.21 2.55 -3.13
C SER A 184 12.55 1.70 -1.92
N GLY A 185 11.69 0.75 -1.55
CA GLY A 185 11.96 -0.15 -0.44
C GLY A 185 10.84 -1.14 -0.18
N LEU A 186 10.93 -1.87 0.92
CA LEU A 186 9.90 -2.81 1.37
C LEU A 186 9.21 -2.26 2.62
N ALA A 187 7.98 -1.79 2.45
CA ALA A 187 7.16 -1.31 3.56
C ALA A 187 6.56 -2.50 4.32
N ILE A 188 6.84 -2.56 5.62
CA ILE A 188 6.21 -3.49 6.54
C ILE A 188 4.96 -2.82 7.12
N VAL A 189 3.79 -3.35 6.83
CA VAL A 189 2.50 -2.83 7.30
C VAL A 189 1.86 -3.83 8.24
N ARG A 190 1.48 -3.38 9.44
CA ARG A 190 0.90 -4.25 10.47
C ARG A 190 -0.47 -3.77 10.89
N LYS A 191 -1.39 -4.72 11.05
CA LYS A 191 -2.69 -4.53 11.70
C LYS A 191 -2.74 -5.40 12.95
N GLU A 192 -2.77 -4.75 14.11
CA GLU A 192 -2.86 -5.44 15.41
C GLU A 192 -4.20 -6.17 15.60
N PRO A 193 -4.26 -7.16 16.50
CA PRO A 193 -5.51 -7.80 16.90
C PRO A 193 -6.53 -6.75 17.36
N LYS A 194 -7.78 -6.89 16.92
CA LYS A 194 -8.90 -5.98 17.25
C LYS A 194 -8.73 -4.52 16.80
N SER A 195 -7.60 -4.14 16.19
CA SER A 195 -7.46 -2.82 15.56
C SER A 195 -8.34 -2.73 14.33
N SER A 196 -8.98 -1.57 14.13
CA SER A 196 -9.75 -1.23 12.93
C SER A 196 -8.87 -0.74 11.77
N GLN A 197 -7.57 -0.51 12.02
CA GLN A 197 -6.65 0.09 11.05
C GLN A 197 -5.24 -0.51 11.15
N SER A 198 -4.61 -0.66 9.99
CA SER A 198 -3.19 -0.98 9.84
C SER A 198 -2.32 0.27 9.86
N TYR A 199 -1.07 0.13 10.27
CA TYR A 199 -0.06 1.19 10.21
C TYR A 199 1.25 0.66 9.59
N VAL A 200 2.03 1.55 9.00
CA VAL A 200 3.39 1.21 8.56
C VAL A 200 4.26 1.07 9.81
N VAL A 201 4.92 -0.06 9.97
CA VAL A 201 5.88 -0.31 11.06
C VAL A 201 7.20 0.37 10.72
N ARG A 202 7.69 0.13 9.50
CA ARG A 202 8.91 0.69 8.91
C ARG A 202 8.98 0.40 7.42
N VAL A 203 9.91 1.04 6.72
CA VAL A 203 10.33 0.66 5.36
C VAL A 203 11.79 0.23 5.41
N GLU A 204 12.07 -0.98 4.96
CA GLU A 204 13.40 -1.58 4.91
C GLU A 204 13.98 -1.54 3.50
N ASN A 205 15.29 -1.84 3.38
CA ASN A 205 16.01 -1.91 2.10
C ASN A 205 15.82 -0.65 1.27
N VAL A 206 15.92 0.50 1.93
CA VAL A 206 15.61 1.77 1.29
C VAL A 206 16.72 2.16 0.32
N GLY A 207 16.35 2.29 -0.95
CA GLY A 207 17.19 2.78 -2.03
C GLY A 207 16.84 4.22 -2.41
N PHE A 208 17.87 4.98 -2.78
CA PHE A 208 17.80 6.35 -3.28
C PHE A 208 18.37 6.43 -4.70
N ASP A 209 17.70 7.12 -5.62
CA ASP A 209 18.15 7.25 -7.02
C ASP A 209 19.28 8.31 -7.22
N SER A 210 19.99 8.72 -6.17
CA SER A 210 20.91 9.89 -6.23
C SER A 210 22.29 9.63 -5.63
N GLN A 211 23.21 10.59 -5.81
CA GLN A 211 24.58 10.59 -5.27
C GLN A 211 24.64 10.42 -3.74
N LEU A 212 23.57 10.71 -2.99
CA LEU A 212 23.49 10.39 -1.56
C LEU A 212 23.64 8.89 -1.29
N LEU A 213 23.28 8.03 -2.24
CA LEU A 213 23.52 6.59 -2.12
C LEU A 213 25.02 6.27 -2.05
N LEU A 214 25.91 7.07 -2.65
CA LEU A 214 27.36 6.91 -2.52
C LEU A 214 27.87 7.21 -1.11
N LEU A 215 27.25 8.16 -0.40
CA LEU A 215 27.59 8.49 0.99
C LEU A 215 27.25 7.34 1.95
N PHE A 216 26.19 6.57 1.67
CA PHE A 216 25.75 5.46 2.52
C PHE A 216 26.23 4.08 2.03
N ALA A 217 26.52 3.92 0.74
CA ALA A 217 27.09 2.69 0.19
C ALA A 217 28.47 2.37 0.77
N GLN A 218 29.23 3.40 1.17
CA GLN A 218 30.54 3.23 1.80
C GLN A 218 30.47 2.63 3.21
N THR A 219 29.34 2.77 3.92
CA THR A 219 29.22 2.31 5.31
C THR A 219 28.51 0.95 5.46
N HIS A 220 28.10 0.29 4.36
CA HIS A 220 27.35 -0.97 4.36
C HIS A 220 26.13 -1.00 5.31
N THR A 221 25.58 0.18 5.67
CA THR A 221 24.52 0.26 6.67
C THR A 221 23.17 0.28 5.98
N GLU A 222 22.29 -0.67 6.31
CA GLU A 222 20.93 -0.69 5.79
C GLU A 222 20.15 0.54 6.26
N LEU A 223 19.55 1.24 5.29
CA LEU A 223 18.70 2.39 5.56
C LEU A 223 17.28 1.94 5.85
N THR A 224 16.71 2.48 6.93
CA THR A 224 15.34 2.18 7.37
C THR A 224 14.57 3.47 7.56
N PHE A 225 13.33 3.52 7.08
CA PHE A 225 12.41 4.63 7.38
C PHE A 225 11.45 4.21 8.50
N ILE A 226 11.43 4.98 9.58
CA ILE A 226 10.56 4.79 10.73
C ILE A 226 9.47 5.86 10.71
N PRO A 227 8.18 5.51 10.62
CA PRO A 227 7.12 6.52 10.57
C PRO A 227 7.07 7.33 11.86
N LYS A 228 6.96 8.66 11.70
CA LYS A 228 6.77 9.57 12.82
C LYS A 228 5.37 9.38 13.39
N LYS A 229 5.27 9.19 14.70
CA LYS A 229 3.97 9.27 15.39
C LYS A 229 3.50 10.72 15.32
N HIS A 230 2.30 10.93 14.80
CA HIS A 230 1.58 12.18 14.95
C HIS A 230 1.00 12.29 16.35
#